data_AF-A0A1W4XIY3-F1
#
_entry.id   AF-A0A1W4XIY3-F1
#
_cell.length_a   1.000
_cell.length_b   1.000
_cell.length_c   1.000
_cell.angle_alpha   90.00
_cell.angle_beta   90.00
_cell.angle_gamma   90.00
#
_symmetry.space_group_name_H-M   'P 1'
#
loop_
_entity.id
_entity.type
_entity.pdbx_description
1 polymer ?
#
loop_
_entity_poly.entity_id
_entity_poly.type
_entity_poly.pdbx_seq_one_letter_code
_entity_poly.pdbx_strand_id
1 'polypeptide(L)'
;MLRLCEDIHELFSKEVSESLFSVNIVTINDFLKVDIKKITASSGLSYKDVICLKKQIANKYAAVTRNGLKYYKEILTKSAIISSGIKSLDILLDGGFLTGQLYEICGLPASGKTQLCLTIAKHTATSFKKVYYLDSKMDFTGRRLKEMLENTRDIKQVKLFF
;
A
#
# COMPACT_ATOMS: atom_id res chain seq x y z
N MET A 1 -3.56 -7.52 5.05
CA MET A 1 -4.01 -7.68 6.46
C MET A 1 -3.52 -9.02 6.97
N LEU A 2 -3.22 -9.15 8.27
CA LEU A 2 -2.85 -10.44 8.86
C LEU A 2 -4.04 -11.41 8.79
N ARG A 3 -3.80 -12.60 8.22
CA ARG A 3 -4.75 -13.72 8.23
C ARG A 3 -4.74 -14.40 9.59
N LEU A 4 -5.87 -14.97 10.00
CA LEU A 4 -5.98 -15.80 11.19
C LEU A 4 -5.19 -17.10 11.00
N CYS A 5 -4.26 -17.39 11.92
CA CYS A 5 -3.45 -18.60 11.95
C CYS A 5 -2.90 -18.86 13.36
N GLU A 6 -2.31 -20.04 13.56
CA GLU A 6 -1.73 -20.49 14.83
C GLU A 6 -0.66 -19.53 15.37
N ASP A 7 0.09 -18.84 14.50
CA ASP A 7 1.11 -17.86 14.89
C ASP A 7 0.54 -16.64 15.66
N ILE A 8 -0.77 -16.36 15.50
CA ILE A 8 -1.43 -15.25 16.18
C ILE A 8 -1.81 -15.64 17.61
N HIS A 9 -2.39 -16.84 17.77
CA HIS A 9 -2.89 -17.35 19.05
C HIS A 9 -3.10 -18.87 18.97
N GLU A 10 -2.82 -19.59 20.06
CA GLU A 10 -2.96 -21.06 20.19
C GLU A 10 -4.38 -21.58 19.90
N LEU A 11 -5.40 -20.74 20.13
CA LEU A 11 -6.81 -21.05 19.88
C LEU A 11 -7.20 -21.00 18.40
N PHE A 12 -6.32 -20.49 17.53
CA PHE A 12 -6.51 -20.53 16.08
C PHE A 12 -5.83 -21.76 15.47
N SER A 13 -6.16 -22.95 16.00
CA SER A 13 -5.76 -24.22 15.37
C SER A 13 -6.18 -24.25 13.91
N LYS A 14 -5.56 -25.11 13.10
CA LYS A 14 -5.94 -25.29 11.69
C LYS A 14 -7.44 -25.53 11.51
N GLU A 15 -8.05 -26.38 12.34
CA GLU A 15 -9.47 -26.71 12.26
C GLU A 15 -10.36 -25.49 12.54
N VAL A 16 -10.01 -24.71 13.56
CA VAL A 16 -10.71 -23.47 13.91
C VAL A 16 -10.57 -22.43 12.80
N SER A 17 -9.36 -22.28 12.26
CA SER A 17 -9.08 -21.32 11.19
C SER A 17 -9.82 -21.66 9.90
N GLU A 18 -9.89 -22.95 9.52
CA GLU A 18 -10.65 -23.44 8.38
C GLU A 18 -12.17 -23.25 8.59
N SER A 19 -12.67 -23.51 9.80
CA SER A 19 -14.08 -23.31 10.13
C SER A 19 -14.48 -21.83 10.06
N LEU A 20 -13.63 -20.93 10.56
CA LEU A 20 -13.81 -19.48 10.42
C LEU A 20 -13.69 -19.01 8.97
N PHE A 21 -12.78 -19.60 8.19
CA PHE A 21 -12.64 -19.31 6.77
C PHE A 21 -13.91 -19.64 5.99
N SER A 22 -14.57 -20.77 6.30
CA SER A 22 -15.84 -21.18 5.66
C SER A 22 -16.98 -20.16 5.81
N VAL A 23 -16.94 -19.34 6.86
CA VAL A 23 -17.93 -18.27 7.13
C VAL A 23 -17.42 -16.87 6.79
N ASN A 24 -16.35 -16.81 6.01
CA ASN A 24 -15.66 -15.61 5.52
C ASN A 24 -15.05 -14.74 6.63
N ILE A 25 -14.53 -15.38 7.69
CA ILE A 25 -13.78 -14.72 8.77
C ILE A 25 -12.31 -15.10 8.58
N VAL A 26 -11.58 -14.28 7.83
CA VAL A 26 -10.23 -14.65 7.33
C VAL A 26 -9.14 -13.82 7.99
N THR A 27 -9.42 -12.57 8.34
CA THR A 27 -8.43 -11.64 8.90
C THR A 27 -8.72 -11.29 10.36
N ILE A 28 -7.70 -10.77 11.05
CA ILE A 28 -7.84 -10.19 12.40
C ILE A 28 -8.98 -9.15 12.45
N ASN A 29 -9.08 -8.31 11.42
CA ASN A 29 -10.09 -7.28 11.36
C ASN A 29 -11.51 -7.86 11.23
N ASP A 30 -11.67 -8.92 10.45
CA ASP A 30 -12.95 -9.63 10.31
C ASP A 30 -13.35 -10.25 11.64
N PHE A 31 -12.41 -10.93 12.30
CA PHE A 31 -12.64 -11.55 13.61
C PHE A 31 -13.07 -10.53 14.67
N LEU A 32 -12.42 -9.37 14.71
CA LEU A 32 -12.77 -8.30 15.65
C LEU A 32 -14.17 -7.72 15.37
N LYS A 33 -14.56 -7.58 14.10
CA LYS A 33 -15.85 -6.98 13.69
C LYS A 33 -17.05 -7.92 13.83
N VAL A 34 -16.87 -9.21 13.63
CA VAL A 34 -18.00 -10.17 13.59
C VAL A 34 -18.55 -10.44 14.99
N ASP A 35 -19.87 -10.61 15.10
CA ASP A 35 -20.52 -10.94 16.37
C ASP A 35 -19.98 -12.23 17.01
N ILE A 36 -19.86 -12.21 18.33
CA ILE A 36 -19.32 -13.32 19.12
C ILE A 36 -20.13 -14.60 18.88
N LYS A 37 -21.45 -14.49 18.75
CA LYS A 37 -22.36 -15.63 18.50
C LYS A 37 -22.04 -16.37 17.20
N LYS A 38 -21.71 -15.63 16.13
CA LYS A 38 -21.36 -16.21 14.82
C LYS A 38 -20.03 -16.96 14.93
N ILE A 39 -19.06 -16.37 15.62
CA ILE A 39 -17.75 -16.99 15.85
C ILE A 39 -17.94 -18.30 16.63
N THR A 40 -18.59 -18.26 17.79
CA THR A 40 -18.80 -19.45 18.63
C THR A 40 -19.57 -20.56 17.90
N ALA A 41 -20.55 -20.21 17.06
CA ALA A 41 -21.30 -21.18 16.26
C ALA A 41 -20.45 -21.85 15.17
N SER A 42 -19.51 -21.11 14.57
CA SER A 42 -18.65 -21.63 13.50
C SER A 42 -17.40 -22.35 14.01
N SER A 43 -16.77 -21.88 15.08
CA SER A 43 -15.46 -22.38 15.52
C SER A 43 -15.52 -23.43 16.63
N GLY A 44 -16.68 -23.63 17.26
CA GLY A 44 -16.80 -24.47 18.45
C GLY A 44 -16.10 -23.92 19.70
N LEU A 45 -15.51 -22.71 19.63
CA LEU A 45 -14.88 -22.06 20.78
C LEU A 45 -15.93 -21.62 21.80
N SER A 46 -15.57 -21.64 23.09
CA SER A 46 -16.47 -21.15 24.12
C SER A 46 -16.67 -19.64 24.02
N TYR A 47 -17.84 -19.15 24.44
CA TYR A 47 -18.15 -17.72 24.44
C TYR A 47 -17.12 -16.90 25.25
N LYS A 48 -16.60 -17.48 26.35
CA LYS A 48 -15.57 -16.86 27.19
C LYS A 48 -14.23 -16.75 26.45
N ASP A 49 -13.84 -17.78 25.72
CA ASP A 49 -12.58 -17.80 24.98
C ASP A 49 -12.61 -16.78 23.85
N VAL A 50 -13.72 -16.68 23.12
CA VAL A 50 -13.86 -15.68 22.05
C VAL A 50 -13.77 -14.25 22.59
N ILE A 51 -14.35 -13.95 23.76
CA ILE A 51 -14.21 -12.63 24.40
C ILE A 51 -12.76 -12.36 24.79
N CYS A 52 -12.11 -13.33 25.44
CA CYS A 52 -10.71 -13.19 25.87
C CYS A 52 -9.81 -12.96 24.66
N LEU A 53 -9.99 -13.77 23.62
CA LEU A 53 -9.25 -13.72 22.38
C LEU A 53 -9.44 -12.40 21.65
N LYS A 54 -10.68 -11.89 21.56
CA LYS A 54 -10.92 -10.55 20.99
C LYS A 54 -10.19 -9.46 21.76
N LYS A 55 -10.17 -9.51 23.09
CA LYS A 55 -9.45 -8.52 23.92
C LYS A 55 -7.93 -8.61 23.70
N GLN A 56 -7.37 -9.82 23.68
CA GLN A 56 -5.94 -10.02 23.44
C GLN A 56 -5.53 -9.55 22.05
N ILE A 57 -6.31 -9.91 21.03
CA ILE A 57 -6.07 -9.48 19.64
C ILE A 57 -6.22 -7.96 19.52
N ALA A 58 -7.25 -7.36 20.13
CA ALA A 58 -7.40 -5.91 20.14
C ALA A 58 -6.19 -5.24 20.81
N ASN A 59 -5.73 -5.71 21.96
CA ASN A 59 -4.57 -5.12 22.62
C ASN A 59 -3.28 -5.24 21.80
N LYS A 60 -3.09 -6.35 21.07
CA LYS A 60 -1.86 -6.63 20.31
C LYS A 60 -1.86 -6.00 18.91
N TYR A 61 -3.02 -5.90 18.25
CA TYR A 61 -3.13 -5.53 16.84
C TYR A 61 -4.00 -4.31 16.58
N ALA A 62 -4.77 -3.81 17.54
CA ALA A 62 -5.54 -2.59 17.33
C ALA A 62 -4.61 -1.38 17.21
N ALA A 63 -5.08 -0.38 16.47
CA ALA A 63 -4.38 0.89 16.36
C ALA A 63 -4.31 1.57 17.74
N VAL A 64 -3.12 2.04 18.10
CA VAL A 64 -2.94 2.86 19.30
C VAL A 64 -3.53 4.24 19.03
N THR A 65 -4.37 4.73 19.94
CA THR A 65 -4.90 6.10 19.87
C THR A 65 -3.76 7.10 19.97
N ARG A 66 -3.71 8.07 19.04
CA ARG A 66 -2.70 9.12 19.03
C ARG A 66 -3.35 10.49 19.05
N ASN A 67 -2.69 11.44 19.71
CA ASN A 67 -3.07 12.84 19.61
C ASN A 67 -2.91 13.31 18.15
N GLY A 68 -3.97 13.93 17.61
CA GLY A 68 -4.02 14.34 16.20
C GLY A 68 -2.91 15.34 15.82
N LEU A 69 -2.63 16.33 16.68
CA LEU A 69 -1.58 17.32 16.42
C LEU A 69 -0.19 16.69 16.42
N LYS A 70 0.08 15.78 17.36
CA LYS A 70 1.35 15.05 17.39
C LYS A 70 1.54 14.20 16.13
N TYR A 71 0.48 13.50 15.71
CA TYR A 71 0.51 12.67 14.50
C TYR A 71 0.68 13.51 13.23
N TYR A 72 0.00 14.66 13.13
CA TYR A 72 0.16 15.59 12.00
C TYR A 72 1.61 16.08 11.88
N LYS A 73 2.22 16.51 12.99
CA LYS A 73 3.64 16.92 13.01
C LYS A 73 4.57 15.78 12.62
N GLU A 74 4.28 14.56 13.06
CA GLU A 74 5.04 13.36 12.67
C GLU A 74 4.91 13.04 11.17
N ILE A 75 3.73 13.22 10.57
CA ILE A 75 3.54 13.04 9.13
C ILE A 75 4.35 14.09 8.36
N LEU A 76 4.27 15.36 8.76
CA LEU A 76 5.00 16.44 8.08
C LEU A 76 6.51 16.17 8.04
N THR A 77 7.10 15.66 9.12
CA THR A 77 8.54 15.33 9.16
C THR A 77 8.91 14.08 8.38
N LYS A 78 7.94 13.20 8.10
CA LYS A 78 8.13 11.96 7.33
C LYS A 78 7.71 12.09 5.87
N SER A 79 7.07 13.18 5.50
CA SER A 79 6.68 13.48 4.12
C SER A 79 7.78 14.23 3.38
N ALA A 80 7.85 14.03 2.07
CA ALA A 80 8.70 14.78 1.17
C ALA A 80 7.92 15.18 -0.08
N ILE A 81 8.38 16.25 -0.74
CA ILE A 81 7.92 16.63 -2.08
C ILE A 81 8.90 16.04 -3.09
N ILE A 82 8.37 15.30 -4.07
CA ILE A 82 9.12 14.65 -5.14
C ILE A 82 8.81 15.39 -6.44
N SER A 83 9.80 16.06 -7.02
CA SER A 83 9.67 16.70 -8.34
C SER A 83 9.27 15.68 -9.40
N SER A 84 8.38 16.09 -10.30
CA SER A 84 7.99 15.32 -11.49
C SER A 84 9.07 15.31 -12.58
N GLY A 85 10.06 16.20 -12.48
CA GLY A 85 11.01 16.51 -13.55
C GLY A 85 10.44 17.38 -14.67
N ILE A 86 9.19 17.86 -14.53
CA ILE A 86 8.49 18.71 -15.49
C ILE A 86 8.17 20.03 -14.79
N LYS A 87 8.93 21.09 -15.09
CA LYS A 87 8.85 22.37 -14.39
C LYS A 87 7.43 22.95 -14.29
N SER A 88 6.65 22.91 -15.37
CA SER A 88 5.28 23.44 -15.38
C SER A 88 4.33 22.63 -14.50
N LEU A 89 4.52 21.31 -14.42
CA LEU A 89 3.73 20.44 -13.55
C LEU A 89 4.14 20.62 -12.08
N ASP A 90 5.43 20.78 -11.80
CA ASP A 90 5.89 21.06 -10.44
C ASP A 90 5.36 22.39 -9.93
N ILE A 91 5.31 23.43 -10.77
CA ILE A 91 4.66 24.70 -10.39
C ILE A 91 3.18 24.49 -10.08
N LEU A 92 2.47 23.69 -10.89
CA LEU A 92 1.06 23.38 -10.66
C LEU A 92 0.84 22.60 -9.36
N LEU A 93 1.82 21.80 -8.93
CA LEU A 93 1.78 20.97 -7.72
C LEU A 93 2.52 21.61 -6.53
N ASP A 94 2.79 22.92 -6.55
CA ASP A 94 3.53 23.64 -5.51
C ASP A 94 4.88 22.99 -5.13
N GLY A 95 5.60 22.49 -6.14
CA GLY A 95 6.94 21.91 -6.05
C GLY A 95 7.04 20.45 -6.49
N GLY A 96 5.92 19.72 -6.57
CA GLY A 96 5.89 18.32 -7.01
C GLY A 96 4.91 17.44 -6.23
N PHE A 97 5.10 16.12 -6.29
CA PHE A 97 4.22 15.16 -5.62
C PHE A 97 4.55 15.01 -4.14
N LEU A 98 3.58 15.23 -3.25
CA LEU A 98 3.69 14.96 -1.83
C LEU A 98 3.61 13.45 -1.58
N THR A 99 4.62 12.89 -0.92
CA THR A 99 4.61 11.47 -0.54
C THR A 99 3.43 11.13 0.36
N GLY A 100 2.87 9.92 0.20
CA GLY A 100 1.72 9.46 0.98
C GLY A 100 0.37 9.90 0.41
N GLN A 101 0.36 10.62 -0.71
CA GLN A 101 -0.84 10.98 -1.46
C GLN A 101 -1.00 10.12 -2.71
N LEU A 102 -2.25 9.90 -3.12
CA LEU A 102 -2.61 9.26 -4.38
C LEU A 102 -2.98 10.35 -5.40
N TYR A 103 -2.29 10.35 -6.53
CA TYR A 103 -2.54 11.28 -7.63
C TYR A 103 -3.11 10.52 -8.82
N GLU A 104 -4.21 11.02 -9.37
CA GLU A 104 -4.89 10.43 -10.52
C GLU A 104 -4.69 11.30 -11.77
N ILE A 105 -4.32 10.66 -12.89
CA ILE A 105 -4.15 11.33 -14.18
C ILE A 105 -5.24 10.80 -15.12
N CYS A 106 -6.21 11.66 -15.45
CA CYS A 106 -7.36 11.32 -16.29
C CYS A 106 -7.28 11.96 -17.68
N GLY A 107 -7.92 11.35 -18.68
CA GLY A 107 -7.99 11.89 -20.03
C GLY A 107 -8.28 10.84 -21.11
N LEU A 108 -8.55 11.30 -22.34
CA LEU A 108 -8.85 10.44 -23.49
C LEU A 108 -7.70 9.49 -23.87
N PRO A 109 -7.96 8.38 -24.57
CA PRO A 109 -6.89 7.59 -25.19
C PRO A 109 -5.93 8.47 -26.00
N ALA A 110 -4.64 8.12 -26.00
CA ALA A 110 -3.58 8.88 -26.64
C ALA A 110 -3.33 10.33 -26.14
N SER A 111 -3.98 10.78 -25.05
CA SER A 111 -3.73 12.11 -24.45
C SER A 111 -2.37 12.26 -23.73
N GLY A 112 -1.48 11.28 -23.82
CA GLY A 112 -0.14 11.34 -23.22
C GLY A 112 0.00 10.82 -21.78
N LYS A 113 -1.05 10.29 -21.14
CA LYS A 113 -1.00 9.79 -19.74
C LYS A 113 0.14 8.82 -19.47
N THR A 114 0.28 7.78 -20.29
CA THR A 114 1.36 6.78 -20.16
C THR A 114 2.74 7.43 -20.34
N GLN A 115 2.87 8.38 -21.27
CA GLN A 115 4.14 9.11 -21.48
C GLN A 115 4.48 10.00 -20.28
N LEU A 116 3.48 10.63 -19.66
CA LEU A 116 3.65 11.39 -18.43
C LEU A 116 4.12 10.49 -17.28
N CYS A 117 3.45 9.34 -17.05
CA CYS A 117 3.87 8.37 -16.03
C CYS A 117 5.30 7.87 -16.26
N LEU A 118 5.67 7.54 -17.50
CA LEU A 118 7.04 7.12 -17.84
C LEU A 118 8.06 8.24 -17.61
N THR A 119 7.71 9.50 -17.88
CA THR A 119 8.59 10.66 -17.66
C THR A 119 8.86 10.86 -16.18
N ILE A 120 7.81 10.81 -15.36
CA ILE A 120 7.90 10.91 -13.90
C ILE A 120 8.70 9.72 -13.34
N ALA A 121 8.43 8.50 -13.82
CA ALA A 121 9.14 7.29 -13.40
C ALA A 121 10.63 7.38 -13.74
N LYS A 122 10.97 7.85 -14.95
CA LYS A 122 12.35 8.09 -15.38
C LYS A 122 13.04 9.06 -14.43
N HIS A 123 12.46 10.25 -14.22
CA HIS A 123 13.03 11.28 -13.35
C HIS A 123 13.21 10.75 -11.91
N THR A 124 12.22 10.04 -11.40
CA THR A 124 12.25 9.48 -10.05
C THR A 124 13.35 8.42 -9.91
N ALA A 125 13.49 7.54 -10.90
CA ALA A 125 14.52 6.50 -10.93
C ALA A 125 15.94 7.08 -11.04
N THR A 126 16.13 8.23 -11.70
CA THR A 126 17.44 8.87 -11.84
C THR A 126 17.84 9.71 -10.61
N SER A 127 16.87 10.37 -9.96
CA SER A 127 17.14 11.34 -8.89
C SER A 127 17.05 10.74 -7.48
N PHE A 128 16.26 9.68 -7.28
CA PHE A 128 15.92 9.18 -5.95
C PHE A 128 16.22 7.69 -5.76
N LYS A 129 15.23 6.81 -5.96
CA LYS A 129 15.24 5.39 -5.57
C LYS A 129 14.44 4.55 -6.57
N LYS A 130 14.23 3.27 -6.25
CA LYS A 130 13.44 2.30 -7.01
C LYS A 130 12.03 2.81 -7.30
N VAL A 131 11.56 2.54 -8.53
CA VAL A 131 10.20 2.82 -8.98
C VAL A 131 9.50 1.49 -9.26
N TYR A 132 8.27 1.34 -8.77
CA TYR A 132 7.40 0.22 -9.13
C TYR A 132 6.40 0.73 -10.16
N TYR A 133 6.45 0.17 -11.36
CA TYR A 133 5.52 0.51 -12.44
C TYR A 133 4.56 -0.66 -12.66
N LEU A 134 3.27 -0.43 -12.38
CA LEU A 134 2.23 -1.44 -12.58
C LEU A 134 1.52 -1.14 -13.90
N ASP A 135 1.62 -2.09 -14.83
CA ASP A 135 1.01 -1.98 -16.15
C ASP A 135 -0.19 -2.93 -16.27
N SER A 136 -1.39 -2.35 -16.27
CA SER A 136 -2.65 -3.10 -16.42
C SER A 136 -3.01 -3.40 -17.87
N LYS A 137 -2.43 -2.68 -18.84
CA LYS A 137 -2.75 -2.82 -20.27
C LYS A 137 -1.72 -3.69 -21.01
N MET A 138 -0.61 -4.02 -20.36
CA MET A 138 0.50 -4.79 -20.93
C MET A 138 1.14 -4.10 -22.15
N ASP A 139 1.13 -2.77 -22.19
CA ASP A 139 1.72 -1.95 -23.25
C ASP A 139 3.00 -1.21 -22.83
N PHE A 140 3.50 -1.46 -21.62
CA PHE A 140 4.81 -1.02 -21.18
C PHE A 140 5.91 -1.69 -22.00
N THR A 141 6.88 -0.88 -22.45
CA THR A 141 8.08 -1.38 -23.14
C THR A 141 9.34 -0.76 -22.55
N GLY A 142 10.29 -1.61 -22.13
CA GLY A 142 11.60 -1.15 -21.66
C GLY A 142 12.37 -0.34 -22.71
N ARG A 143 12.11 -0.59 -24.01
CA ARG A 143 12.69 0.16 -25.13
C ARG A 143 12.35 1.64 -25.04
N ARG A 144 11.08 1.99 -24.80
CA ARG A 144 10.67 3.39 -24.70
C ARG A 144 11.35 4.10 -23.53
N LEU A 145 11.45 3.44 -22.37
CA LEU A 145 12.15 4.00 -21.22
C LEU A 145 13.65 4.21 -21.52
N LYS A 146 14.29 3.25 -22.20
CA LYS A 146 15.68 3.36 -22.64
C LYS A 146 15.88 4.56 -23.57
N GLU A 147 15.05 4.72 -24.60
CA GLU A 147 15.10 5.90 -25.49
C GLU A 147 14.94 7.21 -24.71
N MET A 148 14.05 7.25 -23.72
CA MET A 148 13.85 8.43 -22.87
C MET A 148 15.07 8.74 -21.99
N LEU A 149 15.81 7.72 -21.57
CA LEU A 149 17.03 7.86 -20.77
C LEU A 149 18.20 8.34 -21.64
N GLU A 150 18.41 7.75 -22.81
CA GLU A 150 19.49 8.09 -23.75
C GLU A 150 19.41 9.55 -24.23
N ASN A 151 18.20 10.12 -24.31
CA ASN A 151 18.00 11.53 -24.65
C ASN A 151 18.27 12.51 -23.49
N THR A 152 18.76 12.04 -22.34
CA THR A 152 19.09 12.89 -21.18
C THR A 152 20.61 13.08 -21.11
N ARG A 153 21.08 14.32 -21.15
CA ARG A 153 22.53 14.64 -21.25
C ARG A 153 23.37 14.32 -20.00
N ASP A 154 22.75 13.87 -18.90
CA ASP A 154 23.42 13.51 -17.64
C ASP A 154 23.16 12.05 -17.28
N ILE A 155 23.99 11.13 -17.77
CA ILE A 155 23.94 9.71 -17.38
C ILE A 155 24.98 9.45 -16.29
N LYS A 156 24.56 9.49 -15.02
CA LYS A 156 25.20 8.67 -13.99
C LYS A 156 24.53 7.30 -14.03
N GLN A 157 25.32 6.26 -14.31
CA GLN A 157 24.94 4.87 -14.57
C GLN A 157 23.58 4.43 -14.00
N VAL A 158 22.58 4.23 -14.87
CA VAL A 158 21.30 3.62 -14.51
C VAL A 158 21.39 2.12 -14.85
N LYS A 159 21.44 1.26 -13.82
CA LYS A 159 21.27 -0.20 -13.99
C LYS A 159 19.78 -0.52 -14.03
N LEU A 160 19.30 -0.99 -15.18
CA LEU A 160 17.97 -1.57 -15.32
C LEU A 160 18.03 -3.03 -14.87
N PHE A 161 17.18 -3.41 -13.92
CA PHE A 161 16.89 -4.81 -13.61
C PHE A 161 15.51 -5.10 -14.20
N PHE A 162 15.44 -6.12 -15.07
CA PHE A 162 14.20 -6.68 -15.59
C PHE A 162 13.78 -7.86 -14.72
#